data_AF-A0A4R4WCE2-F1
#
_entry.id   AF-A0A4R4WCE2-F1
#
_cell.length_a   1.000
_cell.length_b   1.000
_cell.length_c   1.000
_cell.angle_alpha   90.00
_cell.angle_beta   90.00
_cell.angle_gamma   90.00
#
_symmetry.space_group_name_H-M   'P 1'
#
loop_
_entity.id
_entity.type
_entity.pdbx_description
1 polymer ?
#
loop_
_entity_poly.entity_id
_entity_poly.type
_entity_poly.pdbx_seq_one_letter_code
_entity_poly.pdbx_strand_id
1 'polypeptide(L)'
;MERPPDVVLIHCHDLGRFLSCYGAPAIPSPSLHALAERSVVFDNAFATAPLCTPARSSLFTGLSPHVNGLMGLAHAGWRYRRSVATMPELMSGLGYDTALIGLQHEHPNSMVLGFDEVLGAGFLPRA
;
A
#
# COMPACT_ATOMS: atom_id res chain seq x y z
N MET A 1 -1.38 -30.06 6.36
CA MET A 1 -0.86 -28.69 6.56
C MET A 1 -2.01 -27.76 6.29
N GLU A 2 -2.33 -26.84 7.20
CA GLU A 2 -3.44 -25.91 6.99
C GLU A 2 -3.15 -24.98 5.82
N ARG A 3 -4.18 -24.65 5.04
CA ARG A 3 -4.08 -23.69 3.94
C ARG A 3 -3.73 -22.32 4.54
N PRO A 4 -2.71 -21.62 4.02
CA PRO A 4 -2.37 -20.30 4.51
C PRO A 4 -3.55 -19.33 4.28
N PRO A 5 -3.71 -18.29 5.12
CA PRO A 5 -4.84 -17.38 5.03
C PRO A 5 -4.72 -16.47 3.80
N ASP A 6 -5.85 -16.13 3.22
CA ASP A 6 -5.94 -15.07 2.21
C ASP A 6 -5.68 -13.70 2.86
N VAL A 7 -4.92 -12.85 2.17
CA VAL A 7 -4.54 -11.52 2.68
C VAL A 7 -5.12 -10.45 1.77
N VAL A 8 -5.90 -9.53 2.34
CA VAL A 8 -6.46 -8.38 1.63
C VAL A 8 -5.94 -7.09 2.26
N LEU A 9 -5.10 -6.36 1.51
CA LEU A 9 -4.60 -5.04 1.90
C LEU A 9 -5.49 -3.94 1.29
N ILE A 10 -6.26 -3.25 2.13
CA ILE A 10 -7.04 -2.07 1.73
C ILE A 10 -6.22 -0.82 2.06
N HIS A 11 -5.82 -0.06 1.05
CA HIS A 11 -4.99 1.13 1.21
C HIS A 11 -5.67 2.37 0.60
N CYS A 12 -6.06 3.32 1.45
CA CYS A 12 -6.71 4.56 1.03
C CYS A 12 -5.69 5.67 0.73
N HIS A 13 -6.03 6.58 -0.18
CA HIS A 13 -5.22 7.75 -0.50
C HIS A 13 -5.71 8.96 0.29
N ASP A 14 -4.82 9.62 1.02
CA ASP A 14 -5.04 10.91 1.70
C ASP A 14 -6.25 10.93 2.67
N LEU A 15 -6.54 9.77 3.29
CA LEU A 15 -7.70 9.59 4.18
C LEU A 15 -7.56 10.32 5.52
N GLY A 16 -6.33 10.53 6.01
CA GLY A 16 -6.09 10.99 7.38
C GLY A 16 -6.76 10.10 8.43
N ARG A 17 -7.13 10.68 9.59
CA ARG A 17 -7.89 10.00 10.65
C ARG A 17 -9.40 10.30 10.57
N PHE A 18 -9.92 10.59 9.38
CA PHE A 18 -11.33 10.95 9.16
C PHE A 18 -12.26 9.72 9.12
N LEU A 19 -12.12 8.82 10.09
CA LEU A 19 -12.99 7.65 10.30
C LEU A 19 -13.64 7.70 11.67
N SER A 20 -14.81 7.08 11.81
CA SER A 20 -15.55 7.03 13.07
C SER A 20 -14.75 6.37 14.20
N CYS A 21 -13.96 5.33 13.90
CA CYS A 21 -13.07 4.67 14.87
C CYS A 21 -11.95 5.58 15.40
N TYR A 22 -11.69 6.72 14.76
CA TYR A 22 -10.74 7.73 15.20
C TYR A 22 -11.42 9.03 15.68
N GLY A 23 -12.71 8.98 16.00
CA GLY A 23 -13.44 10.13 16.55
C GLY A 23 -13.98 11.11 15.51
N ALA A 24 -14.12 10.70 14.24
CA ALA A 24 -14.76 11.50 13.19
C ALA A 24 -16.16 10.97 12.81
N PRO A 25 -17.18 11.09 13.70
CA PRO A 25 -18.50 10.48 13.49
C PRO A 25 -19.34 11.15 12.39
N ALA A 26 -18.99 12.38 11.99
CA ALA A 26 -19.70 13.10 10.95
C ALA A 26 -19.47 12.54 9.53
N ILE A 27 -18.48 11.66 9.35
CA ILE A 27 -18.15 11.05 8.06
C ILE A 27 -18.72 9.61 8.02
N PRO A 28 -19.80 9.36 7.25
CA PRO A 28 -20.42 8.04 7.19
C PRO A 28 -19.44 7.01 6.60
N SER A 29 -19.06 6.02 7.40
CA SER A 29 -18.13 4.95 7.01
C SER A 29 -18.54 3.59 7.62
N PRO A 30 -19.80 3.15 7.45
CA PRO A 30 -20.38 2.01 8.20
C PRO A 30 -19.60 0.70 8.02
N SER A 31 -19.10 0.41 6.82
CA SER A 31 -18.33 -0.83 6.56
C SER A 31 -16.96 -0.81 7.25
N LEU A 32 -16.28 0.33 7.28
CA LEU A 32 -14.99 0.48 7.97
C LEU A 32 -15.18 0.51 9.49
N HIS A 33 -16.29 1.09 9.96
CA HIS A 33 -16.67 1.03 11.37
C HIS A 33 -16.87 -0.41 11.84
N ALA A 34 -17.69 -1.19 11.13
CA ALA A 34 -17.93 -2.59 11.46
C ALA A 34 -16.66 -3.46 11.34
N LEU A 35 -15.72 -3.09 10.45
CA LEU A 35 -14.40 -3.74 10.37
C LEU A 35 -13.56 -3.41 11.61
N ALA A 36 -13.53 -2.15 12.04
CA ALA A 36 -12.79 -1.72 13.22
C ALA A 36 -13.26 -2.41 14.50
N GLU A 37 -14.57 -2.61 14.68
CA GLU A 37 -15.13 -3.30 15.86
C GLU A 37 -14.64 -4.74 16.05
N ARG A 38 -14.18 -5.39 14.97
CA ARG A 38 -13.67 -6.77 14.97
C ARG A 38 -12.17 -6.87 14.67
N SER A 39 -11.45 -5.75 14.71
CA SER A 39 -10.02 -5.67 14.34
C SER A 39 -9.20 -5.07 15.46
N VAL A 40 -7.87 -5.22 15.36
CA VAL A 40 -6.95 -4.38 16.14
C VAL A 40 -6.87 -3.01 15.48
N VAL A 41 -7.15 -1.95 16.25
CA VAL A 41 -7.05 -0.56 15.81
C VAL A 41 -5.82 0.08 16.46
N PHE A 42 -4.97 0.67 15.64
CA PHE A 42 -3.76 1.35 16.12
C PHE A 42 -4.04 2.85 16.31
N ASP A 43 -3.96 3.34 17.54
CA ASP A 43 -4.08 4.78 17.82
C ASP A 43 -2.94 5.61 17.22
N ASN A 44 -1.78 4.96 17.03
CA ASN A 44 -0.52 5.54 16.60
C ASN A 44 0.08 4.72 15.45
N ALA A 45 -0.39 4.97 14.23
CA ALA A 45 0.17 4.41 13.00
C ALA A 45 0.69 5.54 12.11
N PHE A 46 1.97 5.47 11.70
CA PHE A 46 2.64 6.55 10.98
C PHE A 46 3.14 6.07 9.62
N ALA A 47 2.97 6.92 8.60
CA ALA A 47 3.68 6.76 7.35
C ALA A 47 5.16 7.14 7.52
N THR A 48 6.04 6.45 6.82
CA THR A 48 7.49 6.71 6.85
C THR A 48 7.88 8.03 6.17
N ALA A 49 6.98 8.60 5.36
CA ALA A 49 7.17 9.85 4.66
C ALA A 49 5.81 10.50 4.35
N PRO A 50 5.72 11.84 4.28
CA PRO A 50 4.49 12.58 3.97
C PRO A 50 4.27 12.74 2.46
N LEU A 51 4.67 11.75 1.64
CA LEU A 51 4.55 11.75 0.18
C LEU A 51 4.07 10.37 -0.30
N CYS A 52 3.28 10.34 -1.37
CA CYS A 52 2.63 9.14 -1.88
C CYS A 52 3.61 8.04 -2.30
N THR A 53 4.55 8.31 -3.22
CA THR A 53 5.56 7.32 -3.65
C THR A 53 6.42 6.80 -2.49
N PRO A 54 7.07 7.66 -1.66
CA PRO A 54 7.90 7.17 -0.56
C PRO A 54 7.12 6.41 0.52
N ALA A 55 5.92 6.84 0.89
CA ALA A 55 5.09 6.14 1.85
C ALA A 55 4.67 4.75 1.36
N ARG A 56 4.14 4.67 0.13
CA ARG A 56 3.75 3.39 -0.50
C ARG A 56 4.93 2.46 -0.65
N SER A 57 6.09 3.00 -1.07
CA SER A 57 7.30 2.19 -1.21
C SER A 57 7.72 1.51 0.09
N SER A 58 7.54 2.19 1.21
CA SER A 58 7.88 1.63 2.52
C SER A 58 6.86 0.59 2.95
N LEU A 59 5.57 0.82 2.67
CA LEU A 59 4.50 -0.14 2.94
C LEU A 59 4.75 -1.46 2.22
N PHE A 60 5.14 -1.42 0.94
CA PHE A 60 5.33 -2.62 0.12
C PHE A 60 6.72 -3.27 0.24
N THR A 61 7.67 -2.68 0.95
CA THR A 61 9.02 -3.26 1.09
C THR A 61 9.42 -3.50 2.55
N GLY A 62 8.73 -2.90 3.51
CA GLY A 62 9.14 -2.87 4.91
C GLY A 62 10.41 -2.03 5.17
N LEU A 63 10.90 -1.31 4.16
CA LEU A 63 12.14 -0.55 4.21
C LEU A 63 11.86 0.95 4.13
N SER A 64 12.63 1.76 4.86
CA SER A 64 12.53 3.22 4.76
C SER A 64 12.90 3.74 3.35
N PRO A 65 12.41 4.91 2.93
CA PRO A 65 12.63 5.42 1.57
C PRO A 65 14.09 5.56 1.15
N HIS A 66 14.97 5.94 2.08
CA HIS A 66 16.41 6.07 1.81
C HIS A 66 17.09 4.72 1.55
N VAL A 67 16.55 3.63 2.13
CA VAL A 67 17.02 2.26 1.91
C VAL A 67 16.44 1.72 0.61
N ASN A 68 15.13 1.84 0.40
CA ASN A 68 14.48 1.25 -0.77
C ASN A 68 14.72 2.03 -2.08
N GLY A 69 15.14 3.29 -2.02
CA GLY A 69 15.51 4.13 -3.16
C GLY A 69 14.46 5.16 -3.58
N LEU A 70 13.21 5.03 -3.12
CA LEU A 70 12.11 5.94 -3.46
C LEU A 70 12.02 7.12 -2.48
N MET A 71 13.04 7.98 -2.43
CA MET A 71 13.02 9.18 -1.56
C MET A 71 12.13 10.31 -2.07
N GLY A 72 11.70 10.26 -3.34
CA GLY A 72 10.79 11.23 -3.93
C GLY A 72 9.79 10.57 -4.88
N LEU A 73 9.07 11.40 -5.63
CA LEU A 73 7.95 10.95 -6.48
C LEU A 73 8.44 10.16 -7.69
N ALA A 74 7.75 9.06 -8.02
CA ALA A 74 8.15 8.19 -9.12
C ALA A 74 8.09 8.91 -10.48
N HIS A 75 7.12 9.81 -10.68
CA HIS A 75 7.06 10.62 -11.89
C HIS A 75 8.20 11.65 -11.99
N ALA A 76 8.88 11.97 -10.88
CA ALA A 76 10.07 12.81 -10.85
C ALA A 76 11.38 12.00 -11.03
N GLY A 77 11.28 10.73 -11.45
CA GLY A 77 12.44 9.90 -11.81
C GLY A 77 12.97 9.00 -10.69
N TRP A 78 12.41 9.07 -9.48
CA TRP A 78 12.78 8.16 -8.39
C TRP A 78 12.35 6.72 -8.67
N ARG A 79 13.18 5.75 -8.32
CA ARG A 79 12.92 4.31 -8.55
C ARG A 79 13.39 3.48 -7.35
N TYR A 80 12.84 2.28 -7.20
CA TYR A 80 13.40 1.29 -6.29
C TYR A 80 14.87 0.97 -6.65
N ARG A 81 15.68 0.65 -5.64
CA ARG A 81 17.00 0.06 -5.86
C ARG A 81 16.85 -1.36 -6.40
N ARG A 82 17.77 -1.78 -7.26
CA ARG A 82 17.72 -3.08 -7.96
C ARG A 82 17.57 -4.32 -7.08
N SER A 83 18.01 -4.28 -5.82
CA SER A 83 18.00 -5.43 -4.91
C SER A 83 16.80 -5.43 -3.94
N VAL A 84 15.86 -4.50 -4.11
CA VAL A 84 14.70 -4.38 -3.21
C VAL A 84 13.59 -5.26 -3.74
N ALA A 85 13.24 -6.30 -2.98
CA ALA A 85 12.07 -7.10 -3.23
C ALA A 85 10.81 -6.42 -2.65
N THR A 86 9.70 -6.51 -3.36
CA THR A 86 8.40 -6.02 -2.91
C THR A 86 7.59 -7.15 -2.26
N MET A 87 6.62 -6.78 -1.43
CA MET A 87 5.69 -7.69 -0.79
C MET A 87 5.00 -8.64 -1.77
N PRO A 88 4.46 -8.21 -2.93
CA PRO A 88 3.86 -9.15 -3.88
C PRO A 88 4.89 -10.12 -4.48
N GLU A 89 6.14 -9.71 -4.77
CA GLU A 89 7.18 -10.65 -5.24
C GLU A 89 7.48 -11.73 -4.19
N LEU A 90 7.60 -11.31 -2.93
CA LEU A 90 7.84 -12.23 -1.81
C LEU A 90 6.64 -13.18 -1.60
N MET A 91 5.41 -12.69 -1.71
CA MET A 91 4.21 -13.49 -1.54
C MET A 91 4.00 -14.48 -2.69
N SER A 92 4.21 -14.05 -3.95
CA SER A 92 4.17 -14.94 -5.13
C SER A 92 5.21 -16.05 -5.01
N GLY A 93 6.42 -15.74 -4.52
CA GLY A 93 7.45 -16.74 -4.19
C GLY A 93 7.06 -17.75 -3.11
N LEU A 94 6.05 -17.45 -2.29
CA LEU A 94 5.47 -18.36 -1.29
C LEU A 94 4.22 -19.12 -1.82
N GLY A 95 3.86 -18.95 -3.09
CA GLY A 95 2.73 -19.63 -3.73
C GLY A 95 1.38 -18.93 -3.56
N TYR A 96 1.37 -17.64 -3.23
CA TYR A 96 0.16 -16.81 -3.28
C TYR A 96 -0.08 -16.27 -4.69
N ASP A 97 -1.34 -16.22 -5.12
CA ASP A 97 -1.75 -15.41 -6.26
C ASP A 97 -1.87 -13.95 -5.81
N THR A 98 -1.16 -13.04 -6.48
CA THR A 98 -1.11 -11.62 -6.09
C THR A 98 -1.76 -10.71 -7.11
N ALA A 99 -2.69 -9.87 -6.66
CA ALA A 99 -3.39 -8.91 -7.51
C ALA A 99 -3.34 -7.50 -6.93
N LEU A 100 -3.00 -6.53 -7.79
CA LEU A 100 -3.15 -5.11 -7.50
C LEU A 100 -4.46 -4.61 -8.09
N ILE A 101 -5.37 -4.12 -7.24
CA ILE A 101 -6.62 -3.50 -7.66
C ILE A 101 -6.59 -2.00 -7.35
N GLY A 102 -6.84 -1.17 -8.37
CA GLY A 102 -6.93 0.28 -8.21
C GLY A 102 -5.65 1.04 -8.57
N LEU A 103 -5.07 1.75 -7.58
CA LEU A 103 -4.07 2.81 -7.79
C LEU A 103 -2.74 2.53 -7.09
N GLN A 104 -1.64 2.73 -7.83
CA GLN A 104 -0.26 2.74 -7.33
C GLN A 104 0.48 4.02 -7.77
N HIS A 105 1.58 4.33 -7.10
CA HIS A 105 2.43 5.47 -7.46
C HIS A 105 3.93 5.17 -7.26
N GLU A 106 4.32 3.90 -7.21
CA GLU A 106 5.72 3.49 -7.01
C GLU A 106 6.49 3.42 -8.33
N HIS A 107 5.78 3.21 -9.45
CA HIS A 107 6.40 3.15 -10.77
C HIS A 107 5.43 3.53 -11.90
N PRO A 108 5.85 4.26 -12.96
CA PRO A 108 4.97 4.60 -14.09
C PRO A 108 4.31 3.41 -14.79
N ASN A 109 5.02 2.28 -14.81
CA ASN A 109 4.50 0.99 -15.24
C ASN A 109 4.21 0.14 -13.98
N SER A 110 2.94 -0.16 -13.71
CA SER A 110 2.53 -0.99 -12.57
C SER A 110 2.94 -2.46 -12.70
N MET A 111 3.17 -2.97 -13.92
CA MET A 111 3.49 -4.37 -14.17
C MET A 111 4.86 -4.79 -13.63
N VAL A 112 5.71 -3.83 -13.26
CA VAL A 112 7.05 -4.12 -12.69
C VAL A 112 7.08 -4.09 -11.16
N LEU A 113 5.92 -3.96 -10.51
CA LEU A 113 5.84 -3.95 -9.05
C LEU A 113 5.77 -5.35 -8.44
N GLY A 114 5.71 -6.38 -9.28
CA GLY A 114 5.78 -7.79 -8.88
C GLY A 114 4.45 -8.45 -8.53
N PHE A 115 3.32 -7.81 -8.85
CA PHE A 115 2.01 -8.45 -8.81
C PHE A 115 1.82 -9.35 -10.03
N ASP A 116 1.19 -10.50 -9.85
CA ASP A 116 0.82 -11.41 -10.94
C ASP A 116 -0.26 -10.78 -11.83
N GLU A 117 -1.20 -10.06 -11.23
CA GLU A 117 -2.26 -9.32 -11.93
C GLU A 117 -2.35 -7.85 -11.52
N VAL A 118 -2.66 -6.98 -12.47
CA VAL A 118 -2.97 -5.56 -12.22
C VAL A 118 -4.31 -5.20 -12.84
N LEU A 119 -5.30 -4.89 -12.00
CA LEU A 119 -6.69 -4.64 -12.36
C LEU A 119 -7.11 -3.25 -11.87
N GLY A 120 -6.96 -2.20 -12.69
CA GLY A 120 -7.41 -0.85 -12.29
C GLY A 120 -6.76 0.30 -13.04
N ALA A 121 -6.90 1.51 -12.48
CA ALA A 121 -6.46 2.77 -13.08
C ALA A 121 -4.93 2.86 -13.28
N GLY A 122 -4.14 2.02 -12.60
CA GLY A 122 -2.69 1.95 -12.77
C GLY A 122 -1.96 3.06 -12.02
N PHE A 123 -1.13 3.83 -12.75
CA PHE A 123 -0.25 4.88 -12.21
C PHE A 123 -0.94 6.24 -12.14
N LEU A 124 -0.67 7.01 -11.08
CA LEU A 124 -1.13 8.40 -10.96
C LEU A 124 -0.03 9.41 -11.36
N PRO A 125 -0.07 10.00 -12.57
CA PRO A 125 1.06 10.78 -13.09
C PRO A 125 1.16 12.22 -12.60
N ARG A 126 0.12 12.77 -11.95
CA ARG A 126 0.03 14.19 -11.55
C ARG A 126 -0.75 14.42 -10.24
N ALA A 127 -0.36 13.74 -9.18
CA ALA A 127 -0.57 14.26 -7.82
C ALA A 127 0.75 14.81 -7.29
#